data_AF-A0A962UH34-F1
#
_entry.id   AF-A0A962UH34-F1
#
_cell.length_a   1.000
_cell.length_b   1.000
_cell.length_c   1.000
_cell.angle_alpha   90.00
_cell.angle_beta   90.00
_cell.angle_gamma   90.00
#
_symmetry.space_group_name_H-M   'P 1'
#
loop_
_entity.id
_entity.type
_entity.pdbx_description
1 polymer ?
#
loop_
_entity_poly.entity_id
_entity_poly.type
_entity_poly.pdbx_seq_one_letter_code
_entity_poly.pdbx_strand_id
1 'polypeptide(L)'
;LKTGEIGRWRARFADLQNARLREAGVEARVDHRSLEAQEIDREATIHLGPTATALERRGVPTRLGESNRAVQASHAERQREAEARPAAERRETEPTRPAEPKAAEAETRAPAPESILQALREKTARLYRTEVFPPPLEAAFAEPPPARPPSPPETTEAERQRRADEAEHAQR
;
A
#
# COMPACT_ATOMS: atom_id res chain seq x y z
N LEU A 1 -16.33 13.81 8.94
CA LEU A 1 -16.69 12.37 8.78
C LEU A 1 -17.15 11.89 10.14
N LYS A 2 -18.36 11.33 10.26
CA LYS A 2 -18.82 10.79 11.55
C LYS A 2 -18.01 9.53 11.83
N THR A 3 -17.40 9.42 13.01
CA THR A 3 -16.42 8.38 13.38
C THR A 3 -16.89 6.95 13.07
N GLY A 4 -18.20 6.67 13.15
CA GLY A 4 -18.78 5.36 12.83
C GLY A 4 -18.78 4.98 11.34
N GLU A 5 -18.69 5.94 10.42
CA GLU A 5 -18.66 5.64 8.98
C GLU A 5 -17.32 5.02 8.58
N ILE A 6 -16.21 5.53 9.13
CA ILE A 6 -14.86 5.05 8.85
C ILE A 6 -14.70 3.59 9.29
N GLY A 7 -15.25 3.22 10.45
CA GLY A 7 -15.23 1.85 10.95
C GLY A 7 -15.88 0.87 9.97
N ARG A 8 -17.07 1.20 9.45
CA ARG A 8 -17.77 0.36 8.45
C ARG A 8 -16.97 0.19 7.16
N TRP A 9 -16.35 1.26 6.66
CA TRP A 9 -15.51 1.19 5.46
C TRP A 9 -14.29 0.30 5.68
N ARG A 10 -13.61 0.43 6.83
CA ARG A 10 -12.46 -0.42 7.16
C ARG A 10 -12.84 -1.89 7.31
N ALA A 11 -13.97 -2.17 7.96
CA ALA A 11 -14.50 -3.52 8.08
C ALA A 11 -14.80 -4.11 6.69
N ARG A 12 -15.54 -3.38 5.86
CA ARG A 12 -15.89 -3.83 4.51
C ARG A 12 -14.65 -4.10 3.63
N PHE A 13 -13.63 -3.26 3.76
CA PHE A 13 -12.37 -3.46 3.06
C PHE A 13 -11.66 -4.75 3.52
N ALA A 14 -11.56 -4.98 4.83
CA ALA A 14 -10.96 -6.18 5.39
C ALA A 14 -11.70 -7.46 4.92
N ASP A 15 -13.03 -7.44 4.90
CA ASP A 15 -13.83 -8.58 4.42
C ASP A 15 -13.53 -8.92 2.95
N LEU A 16 -13.51 -7.91 2.08
CA LEU A 16 -13.22 -8.10 0.66
C LEU A 16 -11.80 -8.62 0.44
N GLN A 17 -10.82 -8.07 1.15
CA GLN A 17 -9.44 -8.53 1.06
C GLN A 17 -9.30 -9.98 1.54
N ASN A 18 -9.91 -10.33 2.66
CA ASN A 18 -9.87 -11.70 3.19
C ASN A 18 -10.56 -12.70 2.27
N ALA A 19 -11.63 -12.30 1.57
CA ALA A 19 -12.25 -13.14 0.55
C ALA A 19 -11.27 -13.44 -0.60
N ARG A 20 -10.60 -12.41 -1.14
CA ARG A 20 -9.59 -12.59 -2.19
C ARG A 20 -8.40 -13.42 -1.74
N LEU A 21 -7.91 -13.21 -0.51
CA LEU A 21 -6.82 -14.01 0.06
C LEU A 21 -7.20 -15.48 0.16
N ARG A 22 -8.44 -15.78 0.58
CA ARG A 22 -8.95 -17.15 0.63
C ARG A 22 -9.07 -17.78 -0.76
N GLU A 23 -9.59 -17.05 -1.74
CA GLU A 23 -9.68 -17.48 -3.14
C GLU A 23 -8.28 -17.80 -3.72
N ALA A 24 -7.26 -17.02 -3.34
CA ALA A 24 -5.87 -17.24 -3.74
C ALA A 24 -5.13 -18.32 -2.92
N GLY A 25 -5.78 -18.97 -1.96
CA GLY A 25 -5.15 -19.99 -1.11
C GLY A 25 -4.13 -19.42 -0.10
N VAL A 26 -4.18 -18.12 0.18
CA VAL A 26 -3.29 -17.45 1.14
C VAL A 26 -3.90 -17.53 2.54
N GLU A 27 -3.13 -18.04 3.51
CA GLU A 27 -3.59 -18.22 4.90
C GLU A 27 -3.72 -16.90 5.66
N ALA A 28 -2.95 -15.88 5.28
CA ALA A 28 -2.96 -14.57 5.92
C ALA A 28 -4.35 -13.93 5.96
N ARG A 29 -4.63 -13.17 7.03
CA ARG A 29 -5.87 -12.42 7.23
C ARG A 29 -5.57 -10.99 7.69
N VAL A 30 -6.47 -10.09 7.33
CA VAL A 30 -6.45 -8.68 7.73
C VAL A 30 -7.64 -8.41 8.64
N ASP A 31 -7.38 -7.81 9.80
CA ASP A 31 -8.41 -7.31 10.71
C ASP A 31 -8.30 -5.77 10.80
N HIS A 32 -9.44 -5.11 10.82
CA HIS A 32 -9.55 -3.65 10.84
C HIS A 32 -9.51 -3.07 12.26
N ARG A 33 -9.68 -3.90 13.28
CA ARG A 33 -9.62 -3.54 14.69
C ARG A 33 -8.17 -3.25 15.09
N SER A 34 -7.97 -2.42 16.10
CA SER A 34 -6.64 -2.24 16.69
C SER A 34 -6.14 -3.56 17.26
N LEU A 35 -4.82 -3.69 17.45
CA LEU A 35 -4.22 -4.86 18.10
C LEU A 35 -4.80 -5.05 19.51
N GLU A 36 -5.00 -3.96 20.24
CA GLU A 36 -5.66 -3.94 21.55
C GLU A 36 -7.09 -4.51 21.49
N ALA A 37 -7.91 -4.10 20.51
CA ALA A 37 -9.28 -4.62 20.35
C ALA A 37 -9.33 -6.06 19.79
N GLN A 38 -8.19 -6.60 19.38
CA GLN A 38 -7.99 -8.01 19.05
C GLN A 38 -7.37 -8.78 20.23
N GLU A 39 -7.06 -8.12 21.34
CA GLU A 39 -6.38 -8.69 22.50
C GLU A 39 -4.97 -9.21 22.17
N ILE A 40 -4.32 -8.60 21.18
CA ILE A 40 -2.96 -8.95 20.75
C ILE A 40 -1.97 -7.96 21.36
N ASP A 41 -1.15 -8.45 22.29
CA ASP A 41 -0.05 -7.68 22.87
C ASP A 41 1.18 -7.73 21.96
N ARG A 42 1.15 -6.86 20.93
CA ARG A 42 2.23 -6.71 19.97
C ARG A 42 2.64 -5.26 19.81
N GLU A 43 3.93 -5.01 19.97
CA GLU A 43 4.54 -3.73 19.64
C GLU A 43 4.49 -3.47 18.13
N ALA A 44 4.13 -2.24 17.77
CA ALA A 44 4.06 -1.82 16.39
C ALA A 44 5.47 -1.64 15.80
N THR A 45 5.67 -2.12 14.57
CA THR A 45 6.89 -1.82 13.80
C THR A 45 6.82 -0.42 13.18
N ILE A 46 7.96 0.22 13.01
CA ILE A 46 8.07 1.54 12.40
C ILE A 46 8.15 1.40 10.88
N HIS A 47 7.42 2.23 10.13
CA HIS A 47 7.56 2.28 8.68
C HIS A 47 8.97 2.76 8.30
N LEU A 48 9.71 1.96 7.51
CA LEU A 48 11.10 2.26 7.14
C LEU A 48 11.28 3.54 6.32
N GLY A 49 10.30 3.89 5.47
CA GLY A 49 10.45 4.93 4.47
C GLY A 49 11.33 4.50 3.27
N PRO A 50 11.38 5.31 2.21
CA PRO A 50 11.99 4.94 0.93
C PRO A 50 13.49 4.71 1.03
N THR A 51 14.22 5.58 1.74
CA THR A 51 15.69 5.49 1.86
C THR A 51 16.13 4.24 2.61
N ALA A 52 15.55 3.98 3.79
CA ALA A 52 15.92 2.80 4.56
C ALA A 52 15.53 1.51 3.83
N THR A 53 14.37 1.49 3.15
CA THR A 53 13.95 0.36 2.31
C THR A 53 14.96 0.08 1.18
N ALA A 54 15.48 1.13 0.53
CA ALA A 54 16.48 0.98 -0.52
C ALA A 54 17.81 0.43 0.00
N LEU A 55 18.24 0.86 1.19
CA LEU A 55 19.45 0.35 1.85
C LEU A 55 19.32 -1.13 2.24
N GLU A 56 18.21 -1.52 2.88
CA GLU A 56 17.95 -2.91 3.27
C GLU A 56 17.87 -3.83 2.04
N ARG A 57 17.27 -3.37 0.93
CA ARG A 57 17.24 -4.13 -0.34
C ARG A 57 18.63 -4.38 -0.94
N ARG A 58 19.60 -3.50 -0.66
CA ARG A 58 21.01 -3.66 -1.06
C ARG A 58 21.81 -4.48 -0.03
N GLY A 59 21.17 -5.00 1.00
CA GLY A 59 21.81 -5.76 2.08
C GLY A 59 22.54 -4.89 3.10
N VAL A 60 22.35 -3.57 3.09
CA VAL A 60 22.91 -2.67 4.10
C VAL A 60 21.92 -2.54 5.25
N PRO A 61 22.25 -3.03 6.45
CA PRO A 61 21.34 -2.94 7.58
C PRO A 61 21.17 -1.47 7.99
N THR A 62 19.94 -1.13 8.36
CA THR A 62 19.53 0.18 8.84
C THR A 62 19.06 0.07 10.27
N ARG A 63 19.25 1.12 11.06
CA ARG A 63 18.77 1.19 12.44
C ARG A 63 17.27 0.90 12.56
N LEU A 64 16.46 1.42 11.63
CA LEU A 64 15.01 1.17 11.60
C LEU A 64 14.68 -0.31 11.30
N GLY A 65 15.40 -0.92 10.36
CA GLY A 65 15.27 -2.35 10.07
C GLY A 65 15.68 -3.22 11.26
N GLU A 66 16.78 -2.86 11.93
CA GLU A 66 17.23 -3.55 13.15
C GLU A 66 16.22 -3.43 14.29
N SER A 67 15.69 -2.23 14.56
CA SER A 67 14.64 -2.04 15.56
C SER A 67 13.40 -2.88 15.25
N ASN A 68 12.98 -2.94 13.98
CA ASN A 68 11.83 -3.77 13.59
C ASN A 68 12.12 -5.27 13.73
N ARG A 69 13.33 -5.72 13.40
CA ARG A 69 13.76 -7.12 13.60
C ARG A 69 13.75 -7.48 15.10
N ALA A 70 14.22 -6.59 15.96
CA ALA A 70 14.19 -6.79 17.41
C ALA A 70 12.75 -6.88 17.95
N VAL A 71 11.86 -5.99 17.51
CA VAL A 71 10.43 -6.03 17.85
C VAL A 71 9.78 -7.35 17.42
N GLN A 72 10.11 -7.83 16.21
CA GLN A 72 9.60 -9.11 15.71
C GLN A 72 10.15 -10.30 16.51
N ALA A 73 11.44 -10.30 16.85
CA ALA A 73 12.05 -11.35 17.64
C ALA A 73 11.42 -11.45 19.04
N SER A 74 11.27 -10.31 19.73
CA SER A 74 10.64 -10.27 21.05
C SER A 74 9.19 -10.79 21.02
N HIS A 75 8.42 -10.41 19.99
CA HIS A 75 7.07 -10.95 19.83
C HIS A 75 7.05 -12.46 19.61
N ALA A 76 7.96 -12.99 18.79
CA ALA A 76 8.06 -14.43 18.56
C ALA A 76 8.46 -15.20 19.84
N GLU A 77 9.35 -14.64 20.67
CA GLU A 77 9.71 -15.20 21.97
C GLU A 77 8.52 -15.23 22.92
N ARG A 78 7.80 -14.11 23.09
CA ARG A 78 6.60 -14.04 23.93
C ARG A 78 5.52 -15.04 23.49
N GLN A 79 5.35 -15.25 22.18
CA GLN A 79 4.42 -16.25 21.65
C GLN A 79 4.85 -17.67 22.01
N ARG A 80 6.14 -18.00 21.88
CA ARG A 80 6.67 -19.32 22.26
C ARG A 80 6.51 -19.60 23.75
N GLU A 81 6.79 -18.62 24.60
CA GLU A 81 6.57 -18.75 26.04
C GLU A 81 5.09 -18.93 26.37
N ALA A 82 4.20 -18.18 25.71
CA ALA A 82 2.76 -18.31 25.89
C ALA A 82 2.27 -19.69 25.43
N GLU A 83 2.82 -20.27 24.37
CA GLU A 83 2.50 -21.63 23.90
C GLU A 83 3.08 -22.71 24.82
N ALA A 84 4.27 -22.49 25.38
CA ALA A 84 4.96 -23.42 26.29
C ALA A 84 4.35 -23.47 27.69
N ARG A 85 3.59 -22.45 28.12
CA ARG A 85 2.88 -22.47 29.42
C ARG A 85 1.77 -23.53 29.42
N PRO A 86 1.81 -24.51 30.36
CA PRO A 86 0.81 -25.56 30.44
C PRO A 86 -0.59 -24.97 30.76
N ALA A 87 -1.63 -25.52 30.14
CA ALA A 87 -3.01 -25.02 30.19
C ALA A 87 -3.62 -24.88 31.60
N ALA A 88 -3.00 -25.46 32.63
CA ALA A 88 -3.46 -25.44 34.02
C ALA A 88 -3.39 -24.04 34.67
N GLU A 89 -2.42 -23.19 34.28
CA GLU A 89 -2.25 -21.83 34.85
C GLU A 89 -3.08 -20.74 34.14
N ARG A 90 -3.69 -21.04 32.98
CA ARG A 90 -4.43 -20.05 32.18
C ARG A 90 -5.81 -19.69 32.73
N ARG A 91 -6.31 -20.41 33.75
CA ARG A 91 -7.65 -20.24 34.31
C ARG A 91 -7.77 -19.16 35.39
N GLU A 92 -6.65 -18.70 35.97
CA GLU A 92 -6.71 -17.78 37.12
C GLU A 92 -6.74 -16.29 36.74
N THR A 93 -6.62 -15.95 35.46
CA THR A 93 -6.52 -14.54 35.00
C THR A 93 -7.66 -14.09 34.10
N GLU A 94 -8.86 -14.68 34.17
CA GLU A 94 -10.05 -14.15 33.47
C GLU A 94 -10.70 -13.04 34.31
N PRO A 95 -10.54 -11.73 33.99
CA PRO A 95 -11.40 -10.72 34.58
C PRO A 95 -12.80 -10.81 33.95
N THR A 96 -13.79 -11.00 34.82
CA THR A 96 -15.23 -10.99 34.55
C THR A 96 -15.63 -9.82 33.65
N ARG A 97 -16.25 -10.14 32.50
CA ARG A 97 -16.87 -9.17 31.57
C ARG A 97 -18.08 -8.49 32.24
N PRO A 98 -18.19 -7.14 32.25
CA PRO A 98 -19.48 -6.48 32.30
C PRO A 98 -20.08 -6.45 30.90
N ALA A 99 -21.34 -6.90 30.77
CA ALA A 99 -22.10 -6.86 29.54
C ALA A 99 -22.49 -5.41 29.17
N GLU A 100 -22.23 -5.00 27.92
CA GLU A 100 -22.78 -3.75 27.38
C GLU A 100 -24.08 -3.99 26.58
N PRO A 101 -25.05 -3.04 26.65
CA PRO A 101 -26.39 -3.23 26.14
C PRO A 101 -26.49 -2.99 24.63
N LYS A 102 -27.46 -3.68 24.01
CA LYS A 102 -27.86 -3.51 22.61
C LYS A 102 -28.42 -2.10 22.38
N ALA A 103 -27.81 -1.34 21.48
CA ALA A 103 -28.35 -0.07 20.99
C ALA A 103 -28.99 -0.23 19.60
N ALA A 104 -30.17 0.36 19.50
CA ALA A 104 -31.19 0.21 18.49
C ALA A 104 -30.82 0.64 17.06
N GLU A 105 -31.59 0.07 16.13
CA GLU A 105 -31.72 0.36 14.72
C GLU A 105 -32.03 1.85 14.45
N ALA A 106 -31.37 2.44 13.46
CA ALA A 106 -31.81 3.67 12.82
C ALA A 106 -31.45 3.62 11.33
N GLU A 107 -32.43 3.18 10.55
CA GLU A 107 -32.48 3.22 9.11
C GLU A 107 -32.26 4.66 8.60
N THR A 108 -31.10 4.92 8.00
CA THR A 108 -30.89 6.12 7.19
C THR A 108 -30.34 5.69 5.84
N ARG A 109 -31.18 5.85 4.81
CA ARG A 109 -30.90 5.48 3.43
C ARG A 109 -29.62 6.17 2.96
N ALA A 110 -28.55 5.39 2.83
CA ALA A 110 -27.27 5.86 2.31
C ALA A 110 -27.43 6.37 0.86
N PRO A 111 -26.74 7.45 0.47
CA PRO A 111 -26.77 7.91 -0.92
C PRO A 111 -26.14 6.85 -1.84
N ALA A 112 -26.66 6.77 -3.06
CA ALA A 112 -26.23 5.80 -4.06
C ALA A 112 -24.71 5.84 -4.28
N PRO A 113 -24.05 4.69 -4.54
CA PRO A 113 -22.58 4.59 -4.63
C PRO A 113 -21.93 5.54 -5.65
N GLU A 114 -22.67 5.95 -6.69
CA GLU A 114 -22.23 6.94 -7.67
C GLU A 114 -21.92 8.32 -7.04
N SER A 115 -22.68 8.72 -6.01
CA SER A 115 -22.47 9.98 -5.27
C SER A 115 -21.14 10.00 -4.53
N ILE A 116 -20.71 8.86 -4.00
CA ILE A 116 -19.46 8.74 -3.25
C ILE A 116 -18.27 8.82 -4.19
N LEU A 117 -18.34 8.11 -5.33
CA LEU A 117 -17.29 8.14 -6.34
C LEU A 117 -17.13 9.52 -6.96
N GLN A 118 -18.25 10.24 -7.19
CA GLN A 118 -18.22 11.60 -7.70
C GLN A 118 -17.62 12.59 -6.70
N ALA A 119 -18.00 12.51 -5.42
CA ALA A 119 -17.42 13.34 -4.37
C ALA A 119 -15.91 13.11 -4.20
N LEU A 120 -15.45 11.86 -4.34
CA LEU A 120 -14.03 11.52 -4.35
C LEU A 120 -13.31 12.05 -5.59
N ARG A 121 -13.95 12.00 -6.77
CA ARG A 121 -13.42 12.56 -8.03
C ARG A 121 -13.27 14.07 -7.98
N GLU A 122 -14.27 14.80 -7.46
CA GLU A 122 -14.20 16.27 -7.33
C GLU A 122 -13.16 16.70 -6.29
N LYS A 123 -13.10 15.99 -5.16
CA LYS A 123 -12.13 16.27 -4.10
C LYS A 123 -10.69 16.04 -4.60
N THR A 124 -10.46 15.00 -5.38
CA THR A 124 -9.16 14.72 -5.98
C THR A 124 -8.85 15.68 -7.13
N ALA A 125 -9.81 16.04 -7.98
CA ALA A 125 -9.62 17.05 -9.02
C ALA A 125 -9.21 18.43 -8.47
N ARG A 126 -9.71 18.79 -7.27
CA ARG A 126 -9.31 20.03 -6.57
C ARG A 126 -7.88 19.97 -6.01
N LEU A 127 -7.40 18.77 -5.67
CA LEU A 127 -6.05 18.50 -5.17
C LEU A 127 -5.00 18.38 -6.29
N TYR A 128 -5.39 17.95 -7.50
CA TYR A 128 -4.51 17.74 -8.65
C TYR A 128 -4.71 18.76 -9.78
N ARG A 129 -4.81 20.05 -9.45
CA ARG A 129 -4.96 21.16 -10.42
C ARG A 129 -3.78 21.29 -11.41
N THR A 130 -2.69 20.55 -11.23
CA THR A 130 -1.57 20.49 -12.18
C THR A 130 -1.45 19.10 -12.79
N GLU A 131 -1.45 19.07 -14.12
CA GLU A 131 -1.82 17.97 -15.02
C GLU A 131 -0.83 16.81 -15.05
N VAL A 132 -0.96 15.85 -14.13
CA VAL A 132 -0.58 14.46 -14.40
C VAL A 132 -1.64 13.56 -13.77
N PHE A 133 -2.77 13.41 -14.45
CA PHE A 133 -3.73 12.37 -14.07
C PHE A 133 -3.15 11.04 -14.55
N PRO A 134 -2.92 10.04 -13.69
CA PRO A 134 -2.61 8.71 -14.19
C PRO A 134 -3.78 8.29 -15.09
N PRO A 135 -3.51 7.77 -16.30
CA PRO A 135 -4.57 7.41 -17.22
C PRO A 135 -5.52 6.42 -16.53
N PRO A 136 -6.81 6.36 -16.92
CA PRO A 136 -7.78 5.48 -16.30
C PRO A 136 -7.20 4.06 -16.16
N LEU A 137 -7.50 3.36 -15.06
CA LEU A 137 -6.90 2.06 -14.73
C LEU A 137 -6.93 1.05 -15.90
N GLU A 138 -7.91 1.15 -16.79
CA GLU A 138 -8.01 0.38 -18.03
C GLU A 138 -6.82 0.61 -18.99
N ALA A 139 -6.33 1.85 -19.11
CA ALA A 139 -5.19 2.20 -19.93
C ALA A 139 -3.83 1.78 -19.35
N ALA A 140 -3.74 1.52 -18.04
CA ALA A 140 -2.54 0.96 -17.42
C ALA A 140 -2.29 -0.51 -17.82
N PHE A 141 -3.30 -1.18 -18.38
CA PHE A 141 -3.25 -2.56 -18.88
C PHE A 141 -3.35 -2.66 -20.41
N ALA A 142 -3.42 -1.54 -21.13
CA ALA A 142 -3.35 -1.56 -22.59
C ALA A 142 -1.92 -1.91 -23.03
N GLU A 143 -1.77 -2.64 -24.14
CA GLU A 143 -0.44 -2.93 -24.70
C GLU A 143 0.34 -1.63 -24.92
N PRO A 144 1.64 -1.59 -24.55
CA PRO A 144 2.44 -0.40 -24.72
C PRO A 144 2.49 0.00 -26.20
N PRO A 145 2.46 1.30 -26.54
CA PRO A 145 2.58 1.72 -27.93
C PRO A 145 3.88 1.17 -28.53
N PRO A 146 3.89 0.81 -29.83
CA PRO A 146 5.08 0.25 -30.46
C PRO A 146 6.26 1.19 -30.25
N ALA A 147 7.43 0.61 -29.93
CA ALA A 147 8.63 1.37 -29.65
C ALA A 147 8.91 2.35 -30.80
N ARG A 148 9.24 3.60 -30.44
CA ARG A 148 9.63 4.62 -31.42
C ARG A 148 10.79 4.03 -32.25
N PRO A 149 10.75 4.11 -33.60
CA PRO A 149 11.87 3.62 -34.41
C PRO A 149 13.15 4.33 -33.93
N PRO A 150 14.30 3.63 -33.94
CA PRO A 150 15.55 4.20 -33.47
C PRO A 150 15.79 5.53 -34.19
N SER A 151 16.21 6.55 -33.43
CA SER A 151 16.64 7.81 -34.00
C SER A 151 17.66 7.53 -35.11
N PRO A 152 17.58 8.20 -36.28
CA PRO A 152 18.59 8.03 -37.31
C PRO A 152 19.97 8.31 -36.69
N PRO A 153 21.02 7.57 -37.09
CA PRO A 153 22.34 7.77 -36.52
C PRO A 153 22.71 9.25 -36.63
N GLU A 154 23.19 9.84 -35.54
CA GLU A 154 23.72 11.19 -35.59
C GLU A 154 24.79 11.22 -36.69
N THR A 155 24.57 12.05 -37.73
CA THR A 155 25.57 12.22 -38.80
C THR A 155 26.90 12.52 -38.13
N THR A 156 27.89 11.68 -38.39
CA THR A 156 29.20 11.83 -37.78
C THR A 156 29.76 13.20 -38.13
N GLU A 157 30.58 13.78 -37.25
CA GLU A 157 31.19 15.10 -37.50
C GLU A 157 32.00 15.10 -38.81
N ALA A 158 32.56 13.95 -39.18
CA ALA A 158 33.21 13.73 -40.47
C ALA A 158 32.26 13.83 -41.68
N GLU A 159 31.02 13.35 -41.57
CA GLU A 159 30.01 13.50 -42.65
C GLU A 159 29.46 14.93 -42.72
N ARG A 160 29.32 15.61 -41.58
CA ARG A 160 28.98 17.04 -41.56
C ARG A 160 30.07 17.87 -42.22
N GLN A 161 31.33 17.56 -41.93
CA GLN A 161 32.47 18.26 -42.52
C GLN A 161 32.57 18.02 -44.02
N ARG A 162 32.43 16.77 -44.49
CA ARG A 162 32.42 16.46 -45.93
C ARG A 162 31.31 17.18 -46.68
N ARG A 163 30.10 17.25 -46.13
CA ARG A 163 28.99 17.99 -46.75
C ARG A 163 29.23 19.51 -46.75
N ALA A 164 29.94 20.05 -45.77
CA ALA A 164 30.33 21.45 -45.75
C ALA A 164 31.38 21.75 -46.82
N ASP A 165 32.40 20.89 -46.93
CA ASP A 165 33.48 21.02 -47.91
C ASP A 165 32.96 20.85 -49.36
N GLU A 166 32.03 19.92 -49.60
CA GLU A 166 31.35 19.75 -50.90
C GLU A 166 30.47 20.96 -51.27
N ALA A 167 29.82 21.59 -50.28
CA ALA A 167 29.02 22.79 -50.50
C ALA A 167 29.89 24.03 -50.81
N GLU A 168 31.08 24.12 -50.22
CA GLU A 168 32.02 25.22 -50.47
C GLU A 168 32.66 25.09 -51.87
N HIS A 169 32.94 23.86 -52.32
CA HIS A 169 33.53 23.63 -53.64
C HIS A 169 32.55 23.85 -54.80
N ALA A 170 31.24 23.83 -54.54
CA ALA A 170 30.18 24.13 -55.51
C ALA A 170 29.91 25.64 -55.69
N GLN A 171 30.54 26.51 -54.90
CA GLN A 171 30.38 27.98 -54.96
C GLN A 171 31.60 28.71 -55.58
N ARG A 172 32.57 27.98 -56.14
CA ARG A 172 33.68 28.52 -56.94
C ARG A 172 33.51 28.19 -58.42
#